data_AF-A0A5B8LP14-F1
#
_entry.id   AF-A0A5B8LP14-F1
#
_cell.length_a   1.000
_cell.length_b   1.000
_cell.length_c   1.000
_cell.angle_alpha   90.00
_cell.angle_beta   90.00
_cell.angle_gamma   90.00
#
_symmetry.space_group_name_H-M   'P 1'
#
loop_
_entity.id
_entity.type
_entity.pdbx_description
1 polymer ?
#
loop_
_entity_poly.entity_id
_entity_poly.type
_entity_poly.pdbx_seq_one_letter_code
_entity_poly.pdbx_strand_id
1 'polypeptide(L)' 'MIVVPVSRLAPGFLDLSTRIAGEVFQKMEQYSRRLVIQGDIAVEVAASKALHDFVYETNRRGHHLFVPDHESLIARLG' A
#
# COMPACT_ATOMS: atom_id res chain seq x y z
N MET A 1 5.69 11.92 -5.05
CA MET A 1 4.77 10.84 -4.61
C MET A 1 4.15 10.22 -5.85
N ILE A 2 3.91 8.92 -5.83
CA ILE A 2 3.21 8.17 -6.89
C ILE A 2 1.96 7.54 -6.27
N VAL A 3 0.81 7.70 -6.92
CA VAL A 3 -0.45 7.10 -6.50
C VAL A 3 -0.84 6.02 -7.49
N VAL A 4 -1.06 4.81 -7.01
CA VAL A 4 -1.39 3.63 -7.82
C VAL A 4 -2.74 3.08 -7.37
N PRO A 5 -3.77 3.10 -8.25
CA PRO A 5 -5.03 2.44 -7.95
C PRO A 5 -4.83 0.93 -7.75
N VAL A 6 -5.56 0.33 -6.82
CA VAL A 6 -5.54 -1.13 -6.58
C VAL A 6 -5.84 -1.91 -7.86
N SER A 7 -6.72 -1.40 -8.72
CA SER A 7 -7.05 -1.97 -10.04
C SER A 7 -5.89 -2.04 -11.03
N ARG A 8 -4.76 -1.37 -10.76
CA ARG A 8 -3.54 -1.42 -11.58
C ARG A 8 -2.44 -2.29 -10.97
N LEU A 9 -2.69 -2.91 -9.81
CA LEU A 9 -1.74 -3.81 -9.20
C LEU A 9 -1.67 -5.12 -9.99
N ALA A 10 -0.46 -5.65 -10.11
CA ALA A 10 -0.28 -6.97 -10.69
C ALA A 10 -0.99 -8.02 -9.82
N PRO A 11 -1.49 -9.12 -10.43
CA PRO A 11 -1.95 -10.27 -9.67
C PRO A 11 -0.90 -10.73 -8.65
N GLY A 12 -1.33 -11.04 -7.43
CA GLY A 12 -0.43 -11.47 -6.35
C GLY A 12 0.31 -10.33 -5.65
N PHE A 13 0.16 -9.06 -6.05
CA PHE A 13 0.80 -7.94 -5.34
C PHE A 13 0.43 -7.88 -3.86
N LEU A 14 -0.85 -8.09 -3.52
CA LEU A 14 -1.34 -8.11 -2.14
C LEU A 14 -1.06 -9.45 -1.42
N ASP A 15 -0.60 -10.46 -2.15
CA ASP A 15 -0.07 -11.69 -1.55
C ASP A 15 1.41 -11.49 -1.22
N LEU A 16 1.69 -11.23 0.06
CA LEU A 16 3.04 -10.97 0.55
C LEU A 16 3.98 -12.18 0.41
N SER A 17 3.46 -13.39 0.21
CA SER A 17 4.30 -14.57 -0.03
C SER A 17 5.04 -14.50 -1.37
N THR A 18 4.49 -13.77 -2.35
CA THR A 18 5.11 -13.53 -3.66
C THR A 18 6.33 -12.62 -3.58
N ARG A 19 6.49 -11.88 -2.47
CA ARG A 19 7.51 -10.84 -2.23
C ARG A 19 7.43 -9.61 -3.14
N ILE A 20 6.48 -9.55 -4.08
CA ILE A 20 6.34 -8.46 -5.04
C ILE A 20 6.14 -7.11 -4.32
N ALA A 21 5.20 -7.02 -3.38
CA ALA A 21 4.96 -5.78 -2.64
C ALA A 21 6.21 -5.32 -1.87
N GLY A 22 6.89 -6.24 -1.18
CA GLY A 22 8.12 -5.93 -0.44
C GLY A 22 9.20 -5.32 -1.35
N GLU A 23 9.45 -5.93 -2.50
CA GLU A 23 10.44 -5.43 -3.47
C GLU A 23 10.07 -4.06 -4.04
N VAL A 24 8.78 -3.84 -4.35
CA VAL A 24 8.30 -2.56 -4.88
C VAL A 24 8.43 -1.45 -3.83
N PHE A 25 7.99 -1.69 -2.60
CA PHE A 25 8.11 -0.69 -1.53
C PHE A 25 9.58 -0.39 -1.22
N GLN A 26 10.44 -1.42 -1.17
CA GLN A 26 11.87 -1.24 -0.96
C GLN A 26 12.53 -0.40 -2.06
N LYS A 27 12.19 -0.61 -3.34
CA LYS A 27 12.69 0.23 -4.45
C LYS A 27 12.23 1.67 -4.33
N MET A 28 10.97 1.88 -3.93
CA MET A 28 10.43 3.23 -3.74
C MET A 28 11.13 3.98 -2.60
N GLU A 29 11.47 3.28 -1.52
CA GLU A 29 12.33 3.79 -0.44
C GLU A 29 13.73 4.18 -0.96
N GLN A 30 14.39 3.29 -1.71
CA GLN A 30 15.71 3.54 -2.31
C GLN A 30 15.71 4.77 -3.23
N TYR A 31 14.63 4.97 -3.98
CA TYR A 31 14.48 6.14 -4.85
C TYR A 31 13.98 7.40 -4.12
N SER A 32 13.80 7.35 -2.80
CA SER A 32 13.24 8.45 -2.00
C SER A 32 11.90 8.94 -2.57
N ARG A 33 11.06 8.00 -3.03
CA ARG A 33 9.74 8.29 -3.58
C ARG A 33 8.66 7.66 -2.70
N ARG A 34 7.78 8.50 -2.17
CA ARG A 34 6.53 8.08 -1.54
C ARG A 34 5.61 7.35 -2.54
N LEU A 35 5.16 6.16 -2.15
CA LEU A 35 4.15 5.36 -2.85
C LEU A 35 2.85 5.36 -2.06
N VAL A 36 1.73 5.57 -2.75
CA VAL A 36 0.39 5.45 -2.21
C VAL A 36 -0.37 4.42 -3.03
N ILE A 37 -0.89 3.39 -2.37
CA ILE A 37 -1.84 2.45 -2.94
C ILE A 37 -3.25 2.96 -2.62
N GLN A 38 -4.05 3.21 -3.65
CA GLN A 38 -5.39 3.79 -3.53
C GLN A 38 -6.47 2.78 -3.96
N GLY A 39 -7.37 2.44 -3.05
CA GLY A 39 -8.50 1.56 -3.28
C GLY A 39 -8.86 0.75 -2.05
N ASP A 40 -10.12 0.33 -1.97
CA ASP A 40 -10.59 -0.56 -0.91
C ASP A 40 -9.97 -1.96 -1.06
N ILE A 41 -9.33 -2.43 0.01
CA ILE A 41 -8.71 -3.75 0.13
C ILE A 41 -9.15 -4.45 1.43
N ALA A 42 -10.29 -4.05 1.99
CA ALA A 42 -10.77 -4.56 3.27
C ALA A 42 -10.93 -6.09 3.26
N VAL A 43 -11.36 -6.65 2.12
CA VAL A 43 -11.53 -8.11 1.95
C VAL A 43 -10.19 -8.83 2.01
N GLU A 44 -9.18 -8.35 1.29
CA GLU A 44 -7.84 -8.93 1.26
C GLU A 44 -7.15 -8.82 2.63
N VAL A 45 -7.30 -7.66 3.29
CA VAL A 45 -6.78 -7.41 4.64
C VAL A 45 -7.44 -8.33 5.66
N ALA A 46 -8.76 -8.52 5.60
CA ALA A 46 -9.49 -9.42 6.49
C ALA A 46 -9.10 -10.89 6.29
N ALA A 47 -8.74 -11.27 5.06
CA ALA A 47 -8.33 -12.63 4.73
C ALA A 47 -6.87 -12.97 5.10
N SER A 48 -6.03 -11.97 5.41
CA SER A 48 -4.59 -12.18 5.64
C SER A 48 -4.04 -11.31 6.77
N LYS A 49 -3.68 -11.96 7.89
CA LYS A 49 -3.01 -11.29 9.01
C LYS A 49 -1.68 -10.62 8.59
N ALA A 50 -0.92 -11.27 7.70
CA ALA A 50 0.34 -10.71 7.23
C ALA A 50 0.12 -9.41 6.44
N LEU A 51 -0.89 -9.39 5.55
CA LEU A 51 -1.25 -8.19 4.81
C LEU A 51 -1.79 -7.09 5.72
N HIS A 52 -2.66 -7.45 6.67
CA HIS A 52 -3.15 -6.53 7.69
C HIS A 52 -2.01 -5.84 8.44
N ASP A 53 -1.08 -6.63 9.00
CA ASP A 53 0.04 -6.10 9.78
C ASP A 53 0.96 -5.25 8.91
N PHE A 54 1.19 -5.63 7.65
CA PHE A 54 1.95 -4.84 6.68
C PHE A 54 1.30 -3.49 6.37
N VAL A 55 0.01 -3.46 6.06
CA VAL A 55 -0.76 -2.24 5.77
C VAL A 55 -0.78 -1.32 6.98
N TYR A 56 -1.01 -1.88 8.17
CA TYR A 56 -1.02 -1.15 9.43
C TYR A 56 0.33 -0.48 9.71
N GLU A 57 1.43 -1.25 9.66
CA GLU A 57 2.77 -0.72 9.91
C GLU A 57 3.20 0.32 8.87
N THR A 58 2.84 0.08 7.60
CA THR A 58 3.11 1.02 6.51
C THR A 58 2.42 2.36 6.77
N ASN A 59 1.11 2.33 7.04
CA ASN A 59 0.33 3.53 7.34
C ASN A 59 0.82 4.24 8.62
N ARG A 60 1.23 3.47 9.64
CA ARG A 60 1.77 4.01 10.90
C ARG A 60 3.08 4.78 10.70
N ARG A 61 3.97 4.28 9.83
CA ARG A 61 5.21 5.00 9.47
C ARG A 61 4.93 6.22 8.60
N GLY A 62 3.89 6.18 7.78
CA GLY A 62 3.41 7.32 6.99
C GLY A 62 4.23 7.65 5.73
N HIS A 63 5.45 7.11 5.58
CA HIS A 63 6.28 7.34 4.40
C HIS A 63 5.65 6.77 3.12
N HIS A 64 5.01 5.60 3.20
CA HIS A 64 4.11 5.06 2.19
C HIS A 64 2.71 4.92 2.78
N LEU A 65 1.68 4.81 1.93
CA LEU A 65 0.30 4.73 2.40
C LEU A 65 -0.54 3.73 1.61
N PHE A 66 -1.50 3.14 2.31
CA PHE A 66 -2.71 2.53 1.77
C PHE A 66 -3.91 3.37 2.18
N VAL A 67 -4.71 3.80 1.21
CA VAL A 67 -5.91 4.62 1.41
C VAL A 67 -7.08 4.02 0.63
N PRO A 68 -8.30 3.96 1.18
CA PRO A 68 -9.44 3.37 0.48
C PRO A 68 -9.89 4.22 -0.71
N ASP A 69 -9.72 5.54 -0.63
CA ASP A 69 -10.25 6.48 -1.62
C ASP A 69 -9.41 7.77 -1.69
N HIS A 70 -9.85 8.69 -2.57
CA HIS A 70 -9.17 9.96 -2.80
C HIS A 70 -9.31 10.94 -1.63
N GLU A 71 -10.43 10.93 -0.93
CA GLU A 71 -10.68 11.82 0.21
C GLU A 71 -9.74 11.48 1.38
N SER A 72 -9.59 10.18 1.66
CA SER A 72 -8.65 9.62 2.62
C SER A 72 -7.19 9.97 2.28
N LEU A 73 -6.85 10.11 1.00
CA LEU A 73 -5.53 10.59 0.58
C LEU A 73 -5.36 12.07 0.93
N ILE A 74 -6.32 12.92 0.56
CA ILE A 74 -6.27 14.36 0.84
C ILE A 74 -6.15 14.61 2.34
N ALA A 75 -6.93 13.90 3.16
CA ALA A 75 -6.89 14.01 4.62
C ALA A 75 -5.51 13.68 5.24
N ARG A 76 -4.66 12.92 4.54
CA ARG A 76 -3.30 12.57 4.97
C ARG A 76 -2.20 13.49 4.41
N LEU A 77 -2.58 14.43 3.55
CA LEU A 77 -1.68 15.45 2.99
C LEU A 77 -1.90 16.83 3.64
N GLY A 78 -3.01 17.00 4.37
CA GLY A 78 -3.33 18.18 5.18
C GLY A 78 -2.67 18.16 6.56
#